data_AF-A0A2D6FIT7-F1
#
_entry.id   AF-A0A2D6FIT7-F1
#
_cell.length_a   1.000
_cell.length_b   1.000
_cell.length_c   1.000
_cell.angle_alpha   90.00
_cell.angle_beta   90.00
_cell.angle_gamma   90.00
#
_symmetry.space_group_name_H-M   'P 1'
#
loop_
_entity.id
_entity.type
_entity.pdbx_description
1 polymer ?
#
loop_
_entity_poly.entity_id
_entity_poly.type
_entity_poly.pdbx_seq_one_letter_code
_entity_poly.pdbx_strand_id
1 'polypeptide(L)'
;MVDKIVFTYKFTNLPNCDSLRDECKIWLMTILDKYDPNKGSKAFSYFSVITKNWFIHKVKKQQKQNKREVDLDNISKRFEEEFLSTEESYITDRIEEEFWNSFYTELSSWDVNQMKENDLKVYQAIQVLFESKDEIDIFNKKAIYLYLREITGLNTKQIVNSLKKFRKKYYVFKEDWEKGLL
;
A
#
# COMPACT_ATOMS: atom_id res chain seq x y z
N MET A 1 23.08 -17.45 -1.61
CA MET A 1 22.72 -16.02 -1.42
C MET A 1 21.27 -15.77 -1.83
N VAL A 2 20.89 -16.07 -3.08
CA VAL A 2 19.52 -15.90 -3.62
C VAL A 2 18.47 -16.51 -2.71
N ASP A 3 18.67 -17.76 -2.27
CA ASP A 3 17.73 -18.46 -1.40
C ASP A 3 17.49 -17.72 -0.08
N LYS A 4 18.57 -17.25 0.57
CA LYS A 4 18.47 -16.48 1.81
C LYS A 4 17.64 -15.21 1.62
N ILE A 5 17.78 -14.53 0.49
CA ILE A 5 17.02 -13.32 0.15
C ILE A 5 15.54 -13.67 -0.06
N VAL A 6 15.26 -14.75 -0.79
CA VAL A 6 13.90 -15.24 -1.05
C VAL A 6 13.15 -15.53 0.24
N PHE A 7 13.77 -16.25 1.18
CA PHE A 7 13.18 -16.53 2.48
C PHE A 7 13.05 -15.29 3.36
N THR A 8 14.09 -14.44 3.42
CA THR A 8 14.08 -13.24 4.27
C THR A 8 12.98 -12.25 3.87
N TYR A 9 12.74 -12.09 2.57
CA TYR A 9 11.74 -11.15 2.04
C TYR A 9 10.41 -11.81 1.68
N LYS A 10 10.21 -13.09 2.04
CA LYS A 10 8.97 -13.86 1.82
C LYS A 10 8.52 -13.91 0.35
N PHE A 11 9.47 -14.00 -0.58
CA PHE A 11 9.16 -14.20 -2.00
C PHE A 11 8.66 -15.64 -2.30
N THR A 12 8.68 -16.52 -1.30
CA THR A 12 8.12 -17.89 -1.34
C THR A 12 6.63 -17.94 -1.65
N ASN A 13 5.90 -16.85 -1.43
CA ASN A 13 4.45 -16.78 -1.70
C ASN A 13 4.14 -16.62 -3.20
N LEU A 14 5.15 -16.54 -4.06
CA LEU A 14 4.97 -16.50 -5.50
C LEU A 14 4.75 -17.92 -6.05
N PRO A 15 3.71 -18.15 -6.88
CA PRO A 15 3.37 -19.49 -7.38
C PRO A 15 4.49 -20.16 -8.19
N ASN A 16 5.41 -19.38 -8.76
CA ASN A 16 6.56 -19.82 -9.52
C ASN A 16 7.91 -19.55 -8.83
N CYS A 17 7.93 -19.48 -7.49
CA CYS A 17 9.12 -19.09 -6.72
C CYS A 17 10.36 -19.93 -7.03
N ASP A 18 10.23 -21.26 -7.15
CA ASP A 18 11.39 -22.13 -7.40
C ASP A 18 12.01 -21.91 -8.78
N SER A 19 11.18 -21.73 -9.81
CA SER A 19 11.66 -21.36 -11.15
C SER A 19 12.34 -20.00 -11.16
N LEU A 20 11.79 -19.01 -10.46
CA LEU A 20 12.37 -17.66 -10.35
C LEU A 20 13.71 -17.66 -9.61
N ARG A 21 13.91 -18.56 -8.64
CA ARG A 21 15.19 -18.73 -7.95
C ARG A 21 16.29 -19.16 -8.91
N ASP A 22 16.03 -20.15 -9.73
CA ASP A 22 17.02 -20.66 -10.68
C ASP A 22 17.26 -19.69 -11.83
N GLU A 23 16.21 -19.04 -12.34
CA GLU A 23 16.35 -17.95 -13.32
C GLU A 23 17.22 -16.81 -12.76
N CYS A 24 17.03 -16.43 -11.49
CA CYS A 24 17.81 -15.37 -10.87
C CYS A 24 19.30 -15.74 -10.75
N LYS A 25 19.62 -17.01 -10.43
CA LYS A 25 21.02 -17.47 -10.39
C LYS A 25 21.68 -17.38 -11.77
N ILE A 26 20.99 -17.82 -12.82
CA ILE A 26 21.47 -17.72 -14.20
C ILE A 26 21.67 -16.26 -14.58
N TRP A 27 20.69 -15.41 -14.29
CA TRP A 27 20.77 -13.99 -14.59
C TRP A 27 21.92 -13.29 -13.86
N LEU A 28 22.18 -13.63 -12.60
CA LEU A 28 23.32 -13.09 -11.85
C LEU A 28 24.65 -13.41 -12.55
N MET A 29 24.80 -14.61 -13.12
CA MET A 29 26.00 -14.98 -13.89
C MET A 29 26.21 -14.05 -15.10
N THR A 30 25.13 -13.60 -15.75
CA THR A 30 25.20 -12.71 -16.93
C THR A 30 25.58 -11.26 -16.62
N ILE A 31 25.57 -10.86 -15.35
CA ILE A 31 25.89 -9.48 -14.94
C ILE A 31 27.10 -9.41 -14.00
N LEU A 32 27.86 -10.50 -13.87
CA LEU A 32 29.05 -10.56 -13.02
C LEU A 32 30.11 -9.55 -13.48
N ASP A 33 30.27 -9.38 -14.78
CA ASP A 33 31.17 -8.45 -15.45
C ASP A 33 30.86 -6.97 -15.15
N LYS A 34 29.61 -6.67 -14.79
CA LYS A 34 29.17 -5.31 -14.43
C LYS A 34 29.61 -4.88 -13.03
N TYR A 35 30.11 -5.80 -12.21
CA TYR A 35 30.60 -5.48 -10.88
C TYR A 35 32.05 -4.97 -10.93
N ASP A 36 32.26 -3.78 -10.38
CA ASP A 36 33.57 -3.15 -10.29
C ASP A 36 34.04 -3.14 -8.81
N PRO A 37 35.10 -3.91 -8.47
CA PRO A 37 35.67 -3.92 -7.13
C PRO A 37 36.20 -2.56 -6.66
N ASN A 38 36.58 -1.66 -7.58
CA ASN A 38 37.18 -0.37 -7.25
C ASN A 38 36.14 0.65 -6.75
N LYS A 39 34.85 0.40 -6.94
CA LYS A 39 33.75 1.28 -6.49
C LYS A 39 33.42 1.16 -5.00
N GLY A 40 34.21 0.40 -4.23
CA GLY A 40 34.12 0.34 -2.77
C GLY A 40 32.94 -0.47 -2.20
N SER A 41 31.99 -0.93 -3.02
CA SER A 41 30.91 -1.81 -2.58
C SER A 41 31.37 -3.27 -2.57
N LYS A 42 31.21 -3.99 -1.45
CA LYS A 42 31.48 -5.43 -1.39
C LYS A 42 30.55 -6.19 -2.36
N ALA A 43 31.10 -7.17 -3.09
CA ALA A 43 30.37 -8.00 -4.06
C ALA A 43 29.07 -8.58 -3.47
N PHE A 44 29.14 -9.16 -2.27
CA PHE A 44 27.96 -9.72 -1.60
C PHE A 44 26.86 -8.69 -1.40
N SER A 45 27.21 -7.48 -0.96
CA SER A 45 26.26 -6.39 -0.74
C SER A 45 25.65 -5.90 -2.05
N TYR A 46 26.48 -5.71 -3.08
CA TYR A 46 26.05 -5.28 -4.42
C TYR A 46 25.04 -6.26 -5.04
N PHE A 47 25.41 -7.54 -5.11
CA PHE A 47 24.55 -8.57 -5.69
C PHE A 47 23.30 -8.82 -4.84
N SER A 48 23.37 -8.66 -3.51
CA SER A 48 22.17 -8.77 -2.67
C SER A 48 21.12 -7.69 -2.97
N VAL A 49 21.55 -6.45 -3.17
CA VAL A 49 20.65 -5.33 -3.51
C VAL A 49 20.02 -5.56 -4.87
N ILE A 50 20.81 -5.95 -5.87
CA ILE A 50 20.33 -6.16 -7.23
C ILE A 50 19.41 -7.37 -7.32
N THR A 51 19.74 -8.48 -6.64
CA THR A 51 18.88 -9.66 -6.53
C THR A 51 17.50 -9.30 -6.00
N LYS A 52 17.44 -8.53 -4.90
CA LYS A 52 16.17 -8.06 -4.33
C LYS A 52 15.37 -7.23 -5.35
N ASN A 53 16.02 -6.28 -6.03
CA ASN A 53 15.36 -5.43 -7.01
C ASN A 53 14.80 -6.26 -8.19
N TRP A 54 15.56 -7.26 -8.66
CA TRP A 54 15.14 -8.16 -9.72
C TRP A 54 13.83 -8.90 -9.36
N PHE A 55 13.74 -9.47 -8.16
CA PHE A 55 12.51 -10.12 -7.69
C PHE A 55 11.35 -9.13 -7.60
N ILE A 56 11.56 -7.91 -7.09
CA ILE A 56 10.52 -6.86 -7.04
C ILE A 56 9.98 -6.55 -8.44
N HIS A 57 10.85 -6.49 -9.46
CA HIS A 57 10.42 -6.28 -10.84
C HIS A 57 9.59 -7.45 -11.38
N LYS A 58 9.99 -8.69 -11.11
CA LYS A 58 9.22 -9.88 -11.51
C LYS A 58 7.83 -9.90 -10.88
N VAL A 59 7.72 -9.61 -9.59
CA VAL A 59 6.43 -9.51 -8.89
C VAL A 59 5.55 -8.43 -9.50
N LYS A 60 6.09 -7.22 -9.75
CA LYS A 60 5.33 -6.13 -10.38
C LYS A 60 4.85 -6.48 -11.78
N LYS A 61 5.68 -7.16 -12.58
CA LYS A 61 5.32 -7.63 -13.91
C LYS A 61 4.18 -8.65 -13.84
N GLN A 62 4.29 -9.63 -12.95
CA GLN A 62 3.24 -10.63 -12.73
C GLN A 62 1.92 -9.98 -12.26
N GLN A 63 1.97 -9.04 -11.31
CA GLN A 63 0.78 -8.31 -10.88
C GLN A 63 0.13 -7.54 -12.03
N LYS A 64 0.94 -6.90 -12.89
CA LYS A 64 0.44 -6.20 -14.08
C LYS A 64 -0.14 -7.16 -15.12
N GLN A 65 0.43 -8.35 -15.27
CA GLN A 65 -0.11 -9.43 -16.11
C GLN A 65 -1.42 -9.94 -15.54
N ASN A 66 -1.49 -10.33 -14.26
CA ASN A 66 -2.73 -10.78 -13.61
C ASN A 66 -3.86 -9.74 -13.69
N LYS A 67 -3.55 -8.43 -13.66
CA LYS A 67 -4.54 -7.37 -13.86
C LYS A 67 -5.05 -7.27 -15.31
N ARG A 68 -4.27 -7.72 -16.29
CA ARG A 68 -4.60 -7.68 -17.72
C ARG A 68 -5.21 -9.00 -18.21
N GLU A 69 -4.74 -10.10 -17.64
CA GLU A 69 -5.16 -11.48 -17.88
C GLU A 69 -6.29 -11.88 -16.91
N VAL A 70 -7.10 -10.91 -16.47
CA VAL A 70 -8.41 -11.24 -15.90
C VAL A 70 -9.14 -12.00 -17.00
N ASP A 71 -9.23 -13.30 -16.76
CA ASP A 71 -9.58 -14.37 -17.66
C ASP A 71 -10.83 -14.01 -18.49
N LEU A 72 -10.74 -14.12 -19.83
CA LEU A 72 -11.86 -13.77 -20.73
C LEU A 72 -13.09 -14.66 -20.46
N ASP A 73 -12.88 -15.88 -19.95
CA ASP A 73 -13.95 -16.77 -19.45
C ASP A 73 -14.58 -16.26 -18.14
N ASN A 74 -13.82 -15.48 -17.37
CA ASN A 74 -14.26 -14.88 -16.11
C ASN A 74 -14.81 -13.46 -16.28
N ILE A 75 -14.63 -12.83 -17.45
CA ILE A 75 -15.40 -11.64 -17.83
C ILE A 75 -16.87 -12.01 -18.01
N SER A 76 -17.17 -13.16 -18.64
CA SER A 76 -18.55 -13.64 -18.78
C SER A 76 -19.18 -13.95 -17.43
N LYS A 77 -18.45 -14.60 -16.51
CA LYS A 77 -18.93 -14.86 -15.15
C LYS A 77 -19.02 -13.60 -14.29
N ARG A 78 -18.09 -12.66 -14.39
CA ARG A 78 -18.18 -11.37 -13.68
C ARG A 78 -19.32 -10.52 -14.20
N PHE A 79 -19.55 -10.45 -15.52
CA PHE A 79 -20.73 -9.80 -16.06
C PHE A 79 -22.01 -10.53 -15.63
N GLU A 80 -22.07 -11.87 -15.71
CA GLU A 80 -23.23 -12.62 -15.20
C GLU A 80 -23.44 -12.39 -13.69
N GLU A 81 -22.40 -12.40 -12.86
CA GLU A 81 -22.45 -12.10 -11.42
C GLU A 81 -22.84 -10.63 -11.16
N GLU A 82 -22.34 -9.67 -11.92
CA GLU A 82 -22.63 -8.23 -11.81
C GLU A 82 -24.07 -7.90 -12.24
N PHE A 83 -24.66 -8.69 -13.13
CA PHE A 83 -26.07 -8.59 -13.55
C PHE A 83 -27.03 -9.53 -12.77
N LEU A 84 -26.54 -10.54 -12.03
CA LEU A 84 -27.33 -11.47 -11.20
C LEU A 84 -27.28 -11.12 -9.70
N SER A 85 -26.28 -10.36 -9.22
CA SER A 85 -26.08 -10.00 -7.80
C SER A 85 -26.35 -8.51 -7.52
N THR A 86 -27.46 -7.98 -8.01
CA THR A 86 -27.81 -6.56 -7.78
C THR A 86 -28.05 -6.21 -6.30
N GLU A 87 -28.34 -7.20 -5.45
CA GLU A 87 -28.59 -6.96 -4.01
C GLU A 87 -27.29 -6.90 -3.18
N GLU A 88 -26.31 -7.76 -3.45
CA GLU A 88 -25.08 -7.86 -2.65
C GLU A 88 -24.09 -6.72 -2.97
N SER A 89 -23.98 -6.29 -4.23
CA SER A 89 -23.19 -5.10 -4.60
C SER A 89 -23.79 -3.82 -4.03
N TYR A 90 -25.11 -3.61 -4.20
CA TYR A 90 -25.76 -2.39 -3.70
C TYR A 90 -25.66 -2.26 -2.18
N ILE A 91 -25.87 -3.35 -1.44
CA ILE A 91 -25.74 -3.33 0.01
C ILE A 91 -24.29 -3.07 0.43
N THR A 92 -23.32 -3.69 -0.26
CA THR A 92 -21.89 -3.49 0.04
C THR A 92 -21.47 -2.04 -0.23
N ASP A 93 -21.81 -1.50 -1.39
CA ASP A 93 -21.51 -0.12 -1.78
C ASP A 93 -22.15 0.88 -0.81
N ARG A 94 -23.40 0.62 -0.40
CA ARG A 94 -24.10 1.45 0.58
C ARG A 94 -23.47 1.39 1.97
N ILE A 95 -23.08 0.20 2.45
CA ILE A 95 -22.39 0.04 3.74
C ILE A 95 -21.04 0.77 3.71
N GLU A 96 -20.31 0.70 2.59
CA GLU A 96 -19.07 1.45 2.43
C GLU A 96 -19.31 2.96 2.44
N GLU A 97 -20.31 3.44 1.72
CA GLU A 97 -20.68 4.86 1.71
C GLU A 97 -21.11 5.35 3.10
N GLU A 98 -21.98 4.61 3.79
CA GLU A 98 -22.42 4.89 5.16
C GLU A 98 -21.23 4.93 6.13
N PHE A 99 -20.30 3.98 6.02
CA PHE A 99 -19.08 3.95 6.82
C PHE A 99 -18.23 5.20 6.60
N TRP A 100 -17.98 5.58 5.35
CA TRP A 100 -17.14 6.73 5.03
C TRP A 100 -17.79 8.05 5.43
N ASN A 101 -19.12 8.19 5.27
CA ASN A 101 -19.87 9.36 5.70
C ASN A 101 -19.88 9.49 7.24
N SER A 102 -20.10 8.39 7.95
CA SER A 102 -20.02 8.34 9.40
C SER A 102 -18.61 8.68 9.89
N PHE A 103 -17.59 8.10 9.26
CA PHE A 103 -16.20 8.38 9.60
C PHE A 103 -15.81 9.84 9.35
N TYR A 104 -16.26 10.44 8.25
CA TYR A 104 -15.99 11.84 7.94
C TYR A 104 -16.66 12.78 8.94
N THR A 105 -17.87 12.45 9.38
CA THR A 105 -18.58 13.17 10.44
C THR A 105 -17.82 13.10 11.76
N GLU A 106 -17.36 11.91 12.14
CA GLU A 106 -16.54 11.72 13.35
C GLU A 106 -15.18 12.42 13.24
N LEU A 107 -14.53 12.39 12.08
CA LEU A 107 -13.30 13.12 11.84
C LEU A 107 -13.50 14.63 12.03
N SER A 108 -14.64 15.15 11.57
CA SER A 108 -15.01 16.56 11.70
C SER A 108 -15.45 16.93 13.14
N SER A 109 -15.86 15.96 13.95
CA SER A 109 -16.28 16.15 15.35
C SER A 109 -15.10 16.37 16.30
N TRP A 110 -13.88 15.98 15.89
CA TRP A 110 -12.71 16.05 16.76
C TRP A 110 -12.34 17.47 17.14
N ASP A 111 -12.35 17.75 18.45
CA ASP A 111 -12.04 19.08 18.98
C ASP A 111 -10.63 19.56 18.61
N VAL A 112 -10.62 20.56 17.74
CA VAL A 112 -9.44 21.22 17.18
C VAL A 112 -8.70 22.05 18.25
N ASN A 113 -9.43 22.57 19.25
CA ASN A 113 -8.87 23.47 20.27
C ASN A 113 -7.93 22.76 21.24
N GLN A 114 -8.10 21.44 21.42
CA GLN A 114 -7.22 20.62 22.24
C GLN A 114 -5.97 20.13 21.49
N MET A 115 -5.88 20.37 20.18
CA MET A 115 -4.76 19.90 19.37
C MET A 115 -3.55 20.83 19.50
N LYS A 116 -2.37 20.22 19.64
CA LYS A 116 -1.11 20.97 19.53
C LYS A 116 -0.92 21.40 18.07
N GLU A 117 -0.15 22.46 17.84
CA GLU A 117 0.08 23.02 16.49
C GLU A 117 0.47 21.98 15.43
N ASN A 118 1.35 21.03 15.76
CA ASN A 118 1.72 19.95 14.83
C ASN A 118 0.58 18.95 14.58
N ASP A 119 -0.19 18.63 15.62
CA ASP A 119 -1.35 17.74 15.47
C ASP A 119 -2.43 18.40 14.62
N LEU A 120 -2.64 19.71 14.81
CA LEU A 120 -3.56 20.54 14.03
C LEU A 120 -3.20 20.54 12.54
N LYS A 121 -1.93 20.81 12.21
CA LYS A 121 -1.46 20.78 10.81
C LYS A 121 -1.69 19.40 10.17
N VAL A 122 -1.36 18.32 10.89
CA VAL A 122 -1.56 16.96 10.39
C VAL A 122 -3.05 16.64 10.24
N TYR A 123 -3.90 17.08 11.17
CA TYR A 123 -5.35 16.92 11.08
C TYR A 123 -5.92 17.60 9.82
N GLN A 124 -5.59 18.88 9.60
CA GLN A 124 -6.01 19.63 8.42
C GLN A 124 -5.54 18.95 7.13
N ALA A 125 -4.30 18.46 7.10
CA ALA A 125 -3.79 17.72 5.96
C ALA A 125 -4.52 16.40 5.71
N ILE A 126 -4.99 15.71 6.76
CA ILE A 126 -5.84 14.52 6.60
C ILE A 126 -7.20 14.91 6.00
N GLN A 127 -7.82 16.00 6.46
CA GLN A 127 -9.09 16.47 5.90
C GLN A 127 -8.97 16.80 4.41
N VAL A 128 -7.94 17.57 4.03
CA VAL A 128 -7.67 17.91 2.62
C VAL A 128 -7.50 16.65 1.78
N LEU A 129 -6.77 15.64 2.27
CA LEU A 129 -6.60 14.37 1.56
C LEU A 129 -7.90 13.55 1.42
N PHE A 130 -8.82 13.71 2.37
CA PHE A 130 -10.13 13.08 2.30
C PHE A 130 -11.04 13.77 1.29
N GLU A 131 -11.05 15.10 1.27
CA GLU A 131 -11.81 15.91 0.31
C GLU A 131 -11.30 15.71 -1.12
N SER A 132 -9.97 15.63 -1.31
CA SER A 132 -9.35 15.40 -2.61
C SER A 132 -9.18 13.91 -2.95
N LYS A 133 -9.88 12.99 -2.27
CA LYS A 133 -9.63 11.53 -2.41
C LYS A 133 -9.78 11.05 -3.86
N ASP A 134 -10.71 11.64 -4.61
CA ASP A 134 -11.01 11.26 -5.99
C ASP A 134 -9.96 11.79 -6.98
N GLU A 135 -9.10 12.72 -6.56
CA GLU A 135 -7.97 13.26 -7.34
C GLU A 135 -6.65 12.51 -7.07
N ILE A 136 -6.63 11.59 -6.11
CA ILE A 136 -5.42 10.85 -5.75
C ILE A 136 -5.22 9.67 -6.71
N ASP A 137 -4.38 9.86 -7.72
CA ASP A 137 -4.03 8.81 -8.70
C ASP A 137 -3.33 7.58 -8.09
N ILE A 138 -2.57 7.77 -7.00
CA ILE A 138 -1.71 6.72 -6.43
C ILE A 138 -1.91 6.59 -4.92
N PHE A 139 -2.74 5.61 -4.51
CA PHE A 139 -2.90 5.17 -3.12
C PHE A 139 -1.73 4.29 -2.65
N ASN A 140 -0.51 4.83 -2.69
CA ASN A 140 0.66 4.19 -2.10
C ASN A 140 0.97 4.83 -0.75
N LYS A 141 1.18 4.03 0.29
CA LYS A 141 1.59 4.50 1.62
C LYS A 141 2.69 5.56 1.56
N LYS A 142 3.74 5.37 0.74
CA LYS A 142 4.81 6.37 0.60
C LYS A 142 4.35 7.68 -0.05
N ALA A 143 3.45 7.62 -1.03
CA ALA A 143 2.89 8.78 -1.70
C ALA A 143 2.01 9.60 -0.74
N ILE A 144 1.13 8.93 0.02
CA ILE A 144 0.32 9.59 1.05
C ILE A 144 1.20 10.29 2.11
N TYR A 145 2.29 9.66 2.54
CA TYR A 145 3.25 10.32 3.44
C TYR A 145 3.96 11.52 2.81
N LEU A 146 4.16 11.53 1.48
CA LEU A 146 4.72 12.68 0.77
C LEU A 146 3.70 13.82 0.72
N TYR A 147 2.44 13.55 0.37
CA TYR A 147 1.39 14.57 0.36
C TYR A 147 1.17 15.18 1.75
N LEU A 148 1.09 14.37 2.80
CA LEU A 148 1.03 14.88 4.17
C LEU A 148 2.22 15.77 4.51
N ARG A 149 3.41 15.44 4.02
CA ARG A 149 4.61 16.25 4.25
C ARG A 149 4.59 17.56 3.47
N GLU A 150 4.11 17.55 2.23
CA GLU A 150 3.97 18.74 1.39
C GLU A 150 2.93 19.71 1.96
N ILE A 151 1.77 19.20 2.40
CA ILE A 151 0.71 20.03 2.99
C ILE A 151 1.14 20.60 4.34
N THR A 152 1.76 19.79 5.21
CA THR A 152 2.06 20.22 6.60
C THR A 152 3.41 20.92 6.78
N GLY A 153 4.38 20.69 5.88
CA GLY A 153 5.78 21.10 6.03
C GLY A 153 6.54 20.37 7.16
N LEU A 154 5.95 19.35 7.78
CA LEU A 154 6.53 18.66 8.93
C LEU A 154 7.46 17.51 8.52
N ASN A 155 8.38 17.15 9.41
CA ASN A 155 9.23 15.98 9.18
C ASN A 155 8.48 14.66 9.48
N THR A 156 9.01 13.55 8.98
CA THR A 156 8.39 12.22 9.11
C THR A 156 8.12 11.84 10.57
N LYS A 157 9.01 12.20 11.50
CA LYS A 157 8.85 11.84 12.93
C LYS A 157 7.68 12.58 13.56
N GLN A 158 7.50 13.87 13.24
CA GLN A 158 6.38 14.68 13.71
C GLN A 158 5.06 14.14 13.17
N ILE A 159 4.98 13.91 11.85
CA ILE A 159 3.79 13.34 11.19
C ILE A 159 3.41 11.99 11.81
N VAL A 160 4.38 11.07 11.95
CA VAL A 160 4.12 9.75 12.54
C VAL A 160 3.64 9.84 13.99
N ASN A 161 4.15 10.80 14.77
CA ASN A 161 3.72 10.99 16.15
C ASN A 161 2.25 11.45 16.24
N SER A 162 1.84 12.39 15.38
CA SER A 162 0.45 12.86 15.31
C SER A 162 -0.48 11.78 14.75
N LEU A 163 -0.07 11.09 13.67
CA LEU A 163 -0.83 9.97 13.10
C LEU A 163 -1.06 8.83 14.09
N LYS A 164 -0.12 8.55 14.99
CA LYS A 164 -0.32 7.55 16.06
C LYS A 164 -1.49 7.91 16.97
N LYS A 165 -1.74 9.20 17.23
CA LYS A 165 -2.86 9.66 18.06
C LYS A 165 -4.18 9.50 17.31
N PHE A 166 -4.24 9.99 16.07
CA PHE A 166 -5.45 9.86 15.22
C PHE A 166 -5.79 8.40 14.93
N ARG A 167 -4.78 7.54 14.78
CA ARG A 167 -4.99 6.09 14.63
C ARG A 167 -5.70 5.47 15.83
N LYS A 168 -5.43 5.93 17.06
CA LYS A 168 -6.17 5.44 18.24
C LYS A 168 -7.64 5.83 18.17
N LYS A 169 -7.94 7.08 17.81
CA LYS A 169 -9.33 7.55 17.64
C LYS A 169 -10.06 6.78 16.54
N TYR A 170 -9.40 6.55 15.40
CA TYR A 170 -9.93 5.70 14.33
C TYR A 170 -10.27 4.28 14.79
N TYR A 171 -9.40 3.66 15.61
CA TYR A 171 -9.68 2.32 16.12
C TYR A 171 -10.91 2.27 17.03
N VAL A 172 -11.10 3.30 17.88
CA VAL A 172 -12.31 3.43 18.70
C VAL A 172 -13.54 3.54 17.82
N PHE A 173 -13.54 4.49 16.86
CA PHE A 173 -14.62 4.64 15.89
C PHE A 173 -14.94 3.33 15.16
N LYS A 174 -13.91 2.61 14.68
CA LYS A 174 -14.11 1.35 13.94
C LYS A 174 -14.71 0.26 14.82
N GLU A 175 -14.28 0.18 16.08
CA GLU A 175 -14.82 -0.77 17.05
C GLU A 175 -16.28 -0.45 17.37
N ASP A 176 -16.63 0.83 17.51
CA ASP A 176 -18.01 1.27 17.76
C ASP A 176 -18.91 1.03 16.53
N TRP A 177 -18.39 1.25 15.32
CA TRP A 177 -19.07 0.91 14.06
C TRP A 177 -19.34 -0.60 13.94
N GLU A 178 -18.33 -1.44 14.19
CA GLU A 178 -18.47 -2.90 14.12
C GLU A 178 -19.46 -3.45 15.17
N LYS A 179 -19.65 -2.73 16.28
CA LYS A 179 -20.63 -3.06 17.32
C LYS A 179 -22.02 -2.45 17.10
N GLY A 180 -22.19 -1.58 16.09
CA GLY A 180 -23.45 -0.88 15.83
C GLY A 180 -23.81 0.16 16.89
N LEU A 181 -22.82 0.81 17.49
CA LEU A 181 -22.99 1.82 18.56
C LEU A 181 -23.03 3.27 18.04
N LEU A 182 -22.93 3.47 16.72
CA LEU A 182 -22.89 4.76 16.02
C LEU A 182 -24.15 5.00 15.19
#